data_AF-A0A565BLT1-F1
#
_entry.id   AF-A0A565BLT1-F1
#
_cell.length_a   1.000
_cell.length_b   1.000
_cell.length_c   1.000
_cell.angle_alpha   90.00
_cell.angle_beta   90.00
_cell.angle_gamma   90.00
#
_symmetry.space_group_name_H-M   'P 1'
#
loop_
_entity.id
_entity.type
_entity.pdbx_description
1 polymer ?
#
loop_
_entity_poly.entity_id
_entity_poly.type
_entity_poly.pdbx_seq_one_letter_code
_entity_poly.pdbx_strand_id
1 'polypeptide(L)' 'MSTSRCILFGLFVATLFVSSCNAAANATAQPFFPSILIFGDSTVDTGNNNYYSQAVFKAEHLPYGVDLPGHEASGRF' A
#
# COMPACT_ATOMS: atom_id res chain seq x y z
N MET A 1 -48.63 21.28 -13.56
CA MET A 1 -47.61 20.76 -14.50
C MET A 1 -46.20 21.34 -14.30
N SER A 2 -46.03 22.59 -13.82
CA SER A 2 -44.70 23.21 -13.63
C SER A 2 -43.92 22.69 -12.41
N THR A 3 -44.57 22.49 -11.26
CA THR A 3 -43.92 22.07 -9.99
C THR A 3 -43.31 20.68 -10.03
N SER A 4 -44.00 19.69 -10.61
CA SER A 4 -43.48 18.32 -10.76
C SER A 4 -42.20 18.25 -11.60
N ARG A 5 -42.09 19.10 -12.64
CA ARG A 5 -40.89 19.19 -13.48
C ARG A 5 -39.70 19.82 -12.73
N CYS A 6 -39.95 20.81 -11.88
CA CYS A 6 -38.93 21.42 -11.02
C CYS A 6 -38.39 20.43 -9.97
N ILE A 7 -39.27 19.62 -9.36
CA ILE A 7 -38.86 18.58 -8.39
C ILE A 7 -38.02 17.52 -9.08
N LEU A 8 -38.44 17.05 -10.26
CA LEU A 8 -37.68 16.05 -11.03
C LEU A 8 -36.28 16.57 -11.41
N PHE A 9 -36.20 17.83 -11.82
CA PHE A 9 -34.93 18.46 -12.16
C PHE A 9 -34.01 18.61 -10.93
N GLY A 10 -34.56 19.03 -9.79
CA GLY A 10 -33.80 19.11 -8.53
C GLY A 10 -33.27 17.75 -8.08
N LEU A 11 -34.08 16.69 -8.18
CA LEU A 11 -33.67 15.32 -7.87
C LEU A 11 -32.57 14.84 -8.82
N PHE A 12 -32.67 15.14 -10.11
CA PHE A 12 -31.66 14.80 -11.10
C PHE A 12 -30.31 15.50 -10.85
N VAL A 13 -30.33 16.77 -10.46
CA VAL A 13 -29.11 17.51 -10.11
C VAL A 13 -28.48 16.97 -8.82
N ALA A 14 -29.30 16.62 -7.82
CA ALA A 14 -28.82 16.05 -6.56
C ALA A 14 -28.17 14.67 -6.75
N THR A 15 -28.75 13.80 -7.58
CA THR A 15 -28.16 12.48 -7.86
C THR A 15 -26.84 12.60 -8.63
N LEU A 16 -26.72 13.55 -9.56
CA LEU A 16 -25.46 13.83 -10.25
C LEU A 16 -24.35 14.25 -9.26
N PHE A 17 -24.66 15.17 -8.34
CA PHE A 17 -23.70 15.63 -7.34
C PHE A 17 -23.21 14.50 -6.41
N VAL A 18 -24.12 13.64 -5.94
CA VAL A 18 -23.78 12.52 -5.05
C VAL A 18 -22.91 11.47 -5.78
N SER A 19 -23.17 11.20 -7.05
CA SER A 19 -22.35 10.28 -7.84
C SER A 19 -20.93 10.80 -8.09
N SER A 20 -20.75 12.10 -8.32
CA SER A 20 -19.42 12.69 -8.56
C SER A 20 -18.51 12.62 -7.33
N CYS A 21 -19.05 12.80 -6.12
CA CYS A 21 -18.26 12.73 -4.88
C CYS A 21 -17.67 11.33 -4.63
N ASN A 22 -18.36 10.26 -5.05
CA ASN A 22 -17.89 8.89 -4.87
C ASN A 22 -16.78 8.48 -5.86
N ALA A 23 -16.73 9.11 -7.05
CA ALA A 23 -15.72 8.80 -8.06
C ALA A 23 -14.31 9.26 -7.64
N ALA A 24 -14.20 10.40 -6.96
CA ALA A 24 -12.91 10.94 -6.50
C ALA A 24 -12.35 10.16 -5.30
N ALA A 25 -13.21 9.65 -4.41
CA ALA A 25 -12.80 8.87 -3.24
C ALA A 25 -12.25 7.47 -3.61
N ASN A 26 -12.68 6.93 -4.76
CA ASN A 26 -12.31 5.59 -5.23
C ASN A 26 -11.21 5.58 -6.30
N ALA A 27 -10.61 6.74 -6.61
CA ALA A 27 -9.52 6.83 -7.56
C ALA A 27 -8.23 6.28 -6.95
N THR A 28 -8.02 4.97 -7.03
CA THR A 28 -6.75 4.34 -6.70
C THR A 28 -5.80 4.49 -7.88
N ALA A 29 -4.79 5.35 -7.74
CA ALA A 29 -3.70 5.43 -8.70
C ALA A 29 -3.04 4.05 -8.81
N GLN A 30 -3.07 3.45 -9.99
CA GLN A 30 -2.41 2.17 -10.21
C GLN A 30 -0.90 2.37 -10.21
N PRO A 31 -0.14 1.48 -9.56
CA PRO A 31 1.32 1.57 -9.59
C PRO A 31 1.81 1.42 -11.04
N PHE A 32 2.79 2.24 -11.42
CA PHE A 32 3.34 2.26 -12.78
C PHE A 32 4.02 0.93 -13.15
N PHE A 33 4.55 0.24 -12.14
CA PHE A 33 5.11 -1.10 -12.25
C PHE A 33 4.40 -2.03 -11.26
N PRO A 34 3.95 -3.22 -11.70
CA PRO A 34 3.23 -4.16 -10.83
C PRO A 34 4.13 -4.80 -9.77
N SER A 35 5.46 -4.80 -9.97
CA SER A 35 6.43 -5.33 -9.03
C SER A 35 7.83 -4.74 -9.23
N ILE A 36 8.67 -4.86 -8.20
CA ILE A 36 10.09 -4.52 -8.24
C ILE A 36 10.87 -5.77 -7.83
N LEU A 37 11.85 -6.15 -8.64
CA LEU A 37 12.79 -7.23 -8.34
C LEU A 37 14.13 -6.59 -7.97
N ILE A 38 14.61 -6.87 -6.76
CA ILE A 38 15.84 -6.26 -6.22
C ILE A 38 16.90 -7.35 -6.10
N PHE A 39 18.08 -7.07 -6.65
CA PHE A 39 19.27 -7.90 -6.53
C PHE A 39 20.36 -7.09 -5.83
N GLY A 40 21.13 -7.72 -4.96
CA GLY A 40 22.20 -7.06 -4.23
C GLY A 40 22.80 -7.94 -3.14
N ASP A 41 23.39 -7.29 -2.16
CA ASP A 41 24.00 -7.92 -0.98
C ASP A 41 23.12 -7.78 0.27
N SER A 42 23.72 -7.90 1.46
CA SER A 42 23.03 -7.76 2.73
C SER A 42 22.24 -6.46 2.85
N THR A 43 22.68 -5.36 2.25
CA THR A 43 22.02 -4.04 2.35
C THR A 43 20.58 -4.05 1.85
N VAL A 44 20.26 -4.97 0.93
CA VAL A 44 18.91 -5.15 0.37
C VAL A 44 18.25 -6.45 0.82
N ASP A 45 18.88 -7.22 1.72
CA ASP A 45 18.35 -8.47 2.23
C ASP A 45 17.30 -8.22 3.31
N THR A 46 16.06 -8.63 3.04
CA THR A 46 14.93 -8.53 3.95
C THR A 46 14.75 -9.74 4.87
N GLY A 47 15.72 -10.66 4.91
CA GLY A 47 15.65 -11.89 5.71
C GLY A 47 15.74 -13.18 4.90
N ASN A 48 16.12 -13.11 3.62
CA ASN A 48 16.27 -14.27 2.74
C ASN A 48 17.29 -15.28 3.29
N ASN A 49 18.37 -14.79 3.93
CA ASN A 49 19.39 -15.65 4.53
C ASN A 49 18.86 -16.56 5.65
N ASN A 50 17.73 -16.24 6.29
CA ASN A 50 17.15 -17.09 7.33
C ASN A 50 16.71 -18.45 6.76
N TYR A 51 16.31 -18.48 5.49
CA TYR A 51 15.83 -19.66 4.78
C TYR A 51 16.96 -20.49 4.15
N TYR A 52 18.18 -19.96 4.09
CA TYR A 52 19.33 -20.69 3.58
C TYR A 52 20.13 -21.29 4.75
N SER A 53 20.13 -22.62 4.87
CA SER A 53 20.74 -23.30 6.03
C SER A 53 22.26 -23.20 6.07
N GLN A 54 22.90 -22.94 4.93
CA GLN A 54 24.33 -22.72 4.82
C GLN A 54 24.71 -21.23 4.85
N ALA A 55 23.77 -20.32 5.13
CA ALA A 55 24.06 -18.90 5.30
C ALA A 55 24.99 -18.71 6.51
N VAL A 56 26.15 -18.11 6.27
CA VAL A 56 27.15 -17.85 7.31
C VAL A 56 26.75 -16.63 8.16
N PHE A 57 25.98 -15.71 7.59
CA PHE A 57 25.53 -14.48 8.24
C PHE A 57 24.01 -14.43 8.29
N LYS A 58 23.45 -14.21 9.49
CA LYS A 58 22.02 -14.02 9.74
C LYS A 58 21.82 -12.85 10.70
N ALA A 59 20.90 -11.95 10.37
CA ALA A 59 20.56 -10.78 11.18
C ALA A 59 19.41 -11.05 12.17
N GLU A 60 19.37 -12.25 12.76
CA GLU A 60 18.40 -12.68 13.79
C GLU A 60 18.92 -12.47 15.22
N HIS A 61 19.82 -11.50 15.42
CA HIS A 61 20.42 -11.19 16.72
C HIS A 61 20.74 -9.69 16.85
N LEU A 62 20.87 -9.21 18.09
CA LEU A 62 21.33 -7.83 18.35
C LEU A 62 22.74 -7.62 17.77
N PRO A 63 23.04 -6.45 17.19
CA PRO A 63 22.26 -5.21 17.21
C PRO A 63 21.22 -5.09 16.07
N TYR A 64 21.07 -6.08 15.20
CA TYR A 64 20.15 -5.98 14.06
C TYR A 64 18.70 -5.86 14.52
N GLY A 65 17.93 -5.04 13.80
CA GLY A 65 16.52 -4.79 14.13
C GLY A 65 16.28 -3.75 15.23
N VAL A 66 17.32 -3.22 15.88
CA VAL A 66 17.17 -2.19 16.93
C VAL A 66 16.48 -0.93 16.42
N ASP A 67 16.69 -0.56 15.15
CA ASP A 67 16.06 0.61 14.52
C ASP A 67 14.73 0.28 13.81
N LEU A 68 14.33 -0.99 13.78
CA LEU A 68 13.07 -1.41 13.18
C LEU A 68 11.90 -1.23 14.15
N PRO A 69 10.66 -1.05 13.64
CA PRO A 69 9.47 -1.10 14.48
C PRO A 69 9.43 -2.39 15.31
N GLY A 70 9.29 -2.26 16.63
CA GLY A 70 9.30 -3.39 17.56
C GLY A 70 10.67 -3.70 18.17
N HIS A 71 11.76 -3.14 17.64
CA HIS A 71 13.13 -3.35 18.14
C HIS A 71 13.56 -4.82 18.15
N GLU A 72 13.05 -5.61 17.20
CA GLU A 72 13.30 -7.05 17.09
C GLU A 72 14.13 -7.38 15.84
N ALA A 73 15.09 -8.29 16.02
CA ALA A 73 15.90 -8.81 14.94
C ALA A 73 15.05 -9.70 14.02
N SER A 74 14.80 -9.24 12.79
CA SER A 74 13.92 -9.92 11.83
C SER A 74 14.66 -10.73 10.76
N GLY A 75 15.99 -10.76 10.79
CA GLY A 75 16.81 -11.29 9.70
C GLY A 75 17.12 -10.29 8.58
N ARG A 76 16.46 -9.13 8.59
CA ARG A 76 16.82 -7.99 7.75
C ARG A 76 18.11 -7.36 8.28
N PHE A 77 19.08 -7.14 7.39
CA PHE A 77 20.31 -6.43 7.73
C PHE A 77 20.10 -4.91 7.81
#